data_AF-A0A0A2LQL6-F1
#
_entry.id   AF-A0A0A2LQL6-F1
#
_cell.length_a   1.000
_cell.length_b   1.000
_cell.length_c   1.000
_cell.angle_alpha   90.00
_cell.angle_beta   90.00
_cell.angle_gamma   90.00
#
_symmetry.space_group_name_H-M   'P 1'
#
loop_
_entity.id
_entity.type
_entity.pdbx_description
1 polymer ?
#
loop_
_entity_poly.entity_id
_entity_poly.type
_entity_poly.pdbx_seq_one_letter_code
_entity_poly.pdbx_strand_id
1 'polypeptide(L)' 'MGKWLPILSRVVTKTVFGDDPDRHWNVVQNNGERAAQVVPHVHFHIIPRPAQGVNQRTSFAMFGRGQREELDDDEA' A
#
# COMPACT_ATOMS: atom_id res chain seq x y z
N MET A 1 -4.37 17.74 2.56
CA MET A 1 -4.56 16.28 2.57
C MET A 1 -4.97 15.67 3.91
N GLY A 2 -4.61 16.24 5.07
CA GLY A 2 -4.93 15.64 6.38
C GLY A 2 -6.42 15.32 6.62
N LYS A 3 -7.36 16.09 6.05
CA LYS A 3 -8.81 15.78 6.12
C LYS A 3 -9.21 14.57 5.27
N TRP A 4 -8.61 14.41 4.10
CA TRP A 4 -9.00 13.41 3.10
C TRP A 4 -8.40 12.04 3.37
N LEU A 5 -7.18 11.99 3.92
CA LEU A 5 -6.49 10.74 4.16
C LEU A 5 -7.29 9.77 5.07
N PRO A 6 -7.86 10.20 6.21
CA PRO A 6 -8.72 9.32 7.01
C PRO A 6 -9.99 8.86 6.28
N ILE A 7 -10.57 9.73 5.43
CA ILE A 7 -11.78 9.40 4.66
C ILE A 7 -11.44 8.31 3.64
N LEU A 8 -10.40 8.52 2.84
CA LEU A 8 -9.96 7.58 1.81
C LEU A 8 -9.52 6.25 2.44
N SER A 9 -8.76 6.28 3.55
CA SER A 9 -8.37 5.06 4.26
C SER A 9 -9.58 4.24 4.72
N ARG A 10 -10.63 4.88 5.25
CA ARG A 10 -11.86 4.19 5.67
C ARG A 10 -12.63 3.63 4.48
N VAL A 11 -12.73 4.37 3.39
CA VAL A 11 -13.46 3.93 2.18
C VAL A 11 -12.74 2.74 1.55
N VAL A 12 -11.43 2.85 1.30
CA VAL A 12 -10.64 1.76 0.70
C VAL A 12 -10.72 0.49 1.54
N THR A 13 -10.55 0.60 2.85
CA THR A 13 -10.59 -0.57 3.75
C THR A 13 -11.98 -1.18 3.85
N LYS A 14 -13.04 -0.36 3.90
CA LYS A 14 -14.42 -0.85 3.85
C LYS A 14 -14.72 -1.56 2.52
N THR A 15 -14.22 -1.04 1.39
CA THR A 15 -14.42 -1.68 0.09
C THR A 15 -13.73 -3.05 0.02
N VAL A 16 -12.52 -3.18 0.58
CA VAL A 16 -11.76 -4.44 0.52
C VAL A 16 -12.27 -5.48 1.52
N PHE A 17 -12.67 -5.08 2.72
CA PHE A 17 -13.01 -5.99 3.81
C PHE A 17 -14.51 -6.05 4.16
N GLY A 18 -15.34 -5.26 3.49
CA GLY A 18 -16.75 -5.10 3.85
C GLY A 18 -16.91 -4.56 5.28
N ASP A 19 -17.86 -5.13 6.02
CA ASP A 19 -18.21 -4.71 7.38
C ASP A 19 -17.40 -5.41 8.48
N ASP A 20 -16.32 -6.14 8.12
CA ASP A 20 -15.40 -6.73 9.10
C ASP A 20 -14.93 -5.64 10.10
N PRO A 21 -15.15 -5.80 11.41
CA PRO A 21 -14.68 -4.84 12.39
C PRO A 21 -13.15 -4.90 12.58
N ASP A 22 -12.50 -6.02 12.26
CA ASP A 22 -11.07 -6.25 12.49
C ASP A 22 -10.21 -5.97 11.23
N ARG A 23 -10.41 -4.78 10.65
CA ARG A 23 -9.68 -4.34 9.46
C ARG A 23 -8.33 -3.77 9.84
N HIS A 24 -7.27 -4.37 9.33
CA HIS A 24 -5.89 -3.89 9.49
C HIS A 24 -5.38 -3.30 8.18
N TRP A 25 -4.72 -2.15 8.22
CA TRP A 25 -4.08 -1.55 7.04
C TRP A 25 -2.93 -0.62 7.43
N ASN A 26 -1.98 -0.44 6.51
CA ASN A 26 -0.92 0.54 6.64
C ASN A 26 -1.27 1.81 5.86
N VAL A 27 -0.80 2.96 6.34
CA VAL A 27 -0.72 4.20 5.56
C VAL A 27 0.73 4.63 5.55
N VAL A 28 1.32 4.76 4.37
CA VAL A 28 2.75 5.09 4.23
C VAL A 28 2.95 6.21 3.22
N GLN A 29 3.96 7.03 3.48
CA GLN A 29 4.44 8.04 2.56
C GLN A 29 5.96 7.97 2.54
N ASN A 30 6.54 7.89 1.34
CA ASN A 30 7.97 7.87 1.12
C ASN A 30 8.37 9.21 0.48
N ASN A 31 9.13 10.03 1.22
CA ASN A 31 9.62 11.32 0.71
C ASN A 31 11.15 11.27 0.57
N GLY A 32 11.61 11.35 -0.67
CA GLY A 32 13.02 11.32 -1.05
C GLY A 32 13.52 9.93 -1.45
N GLU A 33 14.59 9.93 -2.24
CA GLU A 33 15.21 8.74 -2.81
C GLU A 33 15.64 7.72 -1.73
N ARG A 34 16.23 8.20 -0.62
CA ARG A 34 16.64 7.36 0.52
C ARG A 34 15.47 6.73 1.28
N ALA A 35 14.26 7.23 1.08
CA ALA A 35 13.03 6.64 1.59
C ALA A 35 12.37 5.69 0.56
N ALA A 36 13.04 5.39 -0.56
CA ALA A 36 12.54 4.58 -1.68
C ALA A 36 11.40 5.24 -2.50
N GLN A 37 11.37 6.57 -2.61
CA GLN A 37 10.46 7.25 -3.54
C GLN A 37 10.89 7.04 -4.99
N VAL A 38 10.04 6.39 -5.81
CA VAL A 38 10.32 6.13 -7.22
C VAL A 38 9.74 7.22 -8.13
N VAL A 39 8.54 7.71 -7.83
CA VAL A 39 7.86 8.71 -8.66
C VAL A 39 7.94 10.09 -7.99
N PRO A 40 8.37 11.16 -8.70
CA PRO A 40 8.70 12.46 -8.11
C PRO A 40 7.47 13.32 -7.80
N HIS A 41 6.42 12.73 -7.22
CA HIS A 41 5.30 13.44 -6.61
C HIS A 41 4.95 12.83 -5.25
N VAL A 42 4.38 13.65 -4.37
CA VAL A 42 3.90 13.19 -3.05
C VAL A 42 2.72 12.25 -3.27
N HIS A 43 2.87 11.00 -2.88
CA HIS A 43 1.81 10.00 -2.87
C HIS A 43 1.73 9.31 -1.52
N PHE A 44 0.55 8.80 -1.20
CA PHE A 44 0.29 8.01 0.00
C PHE A 44 -0.13 6.61 -0.43
N HIS A 45 0.53 5.60 0.12
CA HIS A 45 0.08 4.23 0.04
C HIS A 45 -0.97 3.98 1.10
N ILE A 46 -2.11 3.40 0.72
CA ILE A 46 -3.11 2.83 1.63
C ILE A 46 -3.13 1.34 1.33
N ILE A 47 -2.66 0.51 2.26
CA ILE A 47 -2.39 -0.91 2.02
C ILE A 47 -3.26 -1.78 2.96
N PRO A 48 -4.44 -2.23 2.50
CA PRO A 48 -5.26 -3.22 3.22
C PRO A 48 -4.49 -4.52 3.51
N ARG A 49 -4.61 -5.06 4.73
CA ARG A 49 -4.01 -6.32 5.18
C ARG A 49 -5.09 -7.35 5.59
N PRO A 50 -5.54 -8.24 4.67
CA PRO A 50 -6.47 -9.31 5.01
C PRO A 50 -5.88 -10.29 6.03
N ALA A 51 -6.74 -10.84 6.89
CA ALA A 51 -6.39 -11.97 7.73
C ALA A 51 -5.99 -13.17 6.86
N GLN A 52 -4.99 -13.91 7.32
CA GLN A 52 -4.20 -14.93 6.60
C GLN A 52 -4.87 -15.58 5.37
N GLY A 53 -4.34 -15.28 4.18
CA GLY A 53 -4.67 -15.97 2.94
C GLY A 53 -3.85 -15.47 1.75
N VAL A 54 -2.96 -16.34 1.24
CA VAL A 54 -2.12 -16.21 0.03
C VAL A 54 -1.03 -15.12 0.10
N ASN A 55 0.21 -15.54 0.30
CA ASN A 55 1.45 -14.72 0.28
C ASN A 55 1.69 -13.80 1.48
N GLN A 56 1.89 -14.40 2.67
CA GLN A 56 2.59 -13.73 3.78
C GLN A 56 4.08 -13.55 3.44
N ARG A 57 4.41 -12.67 2.48
CA ARG A 57 5.73 -12.05 2.49
C ARG A 57 5.74 -11.16 3.74
N THR A 58 6.74 -11.33 4.59
CA THR A 58 6.89 -10.55 5.83
C THR A 58 6.72 -9.06 5.50
N SER A 59 6.11 -8.32 6.42
CA SER A 59 5.69 -6.91 6.30
C SER A 59 6.78 -5.92 5.82
N PHE A 60 8.02 -6.37 5.69
CA PHE A 60 9.17 -5.65 5.17
C PHE A 60 9.35 -5.75 3.65
N ALA A 61 8.63 -6.64 2.94
CA ALA A 61 8.77 -6.79 1.48
C ALA A 61 8.13 -5.66 0.66
N MET A 62 7.34 -4.76 1.27
CA MET A 62 6.70 -3.65 0.57
C MET A 62 7.64 -2.44 0.37
N PHE A 63 8.81 -2.45 1.01
CA PHE A 63 9.85 -1.44 0.83
C PHE A 63 11.16 -2.12 0.45
N GLY A 64 11.51 -2.04 -0.83
CA GLY A 64 12.84 -2.43 -1.30
C GLY A 64 13.18 -3.89 -1.08
N ARG A 65 12.39 -4.80 -1.68
CA ARG A 65 12.86 -6.04 -2.34
C ARG A 65 11.68 -6.82 -2.94
N GLY A 66 11.51 -6.66 -4.24
CA GLY A 66 10.77 -7.51 -5.17
C GLY A 66 11.46 -7.38 -6.53
N GLN A 67 11.77 -8.49 -7.18
CA GLN A 67 12.60 -8.53 -8.39
C GLN A 67 11.93 -7.74 -9.53
N ARG A 68 12.73 -6.98 -10.27
CA ARG A 68 12.33 -6.21 -11.46
C ARG A 68 11.74 -7.09 -12.59
N GLU A 69 11.77 -8.41 -12.43
CA GLU A 69 11.40 -9.43 -13.43
C GLU A 69 9.89 -9.74 -13.51
N GLU A 70 9.04 -9.17 -12.65
CA GLU A 70 7.56 -9.31 -12.73
C GLU A 70 6.85 -8.09 -13.35
N LEU A 71 7.58 -7.07 -13.79
CA LEU A 71 7.00 -5.92 -14.50
C LEU A 71 7.04 -6.23 -16.00
N ASP A 72 5.87 -6.55 -16.57
CA ASP A 72 5.69 -6.64 -18.02
C ASP A 72 5.82 -5.23 -18.62
N ASP A 73 6.79 -5.03 -19.51
CA ASP A 73 7.13 -3.72 -20.08
C ASP A 73 6.06 -3.21 -21.07
N ASP A 74 5.03 -4.00 -21.37
CA ASP A 74 4.03 -3.75 -22.42
C ASP A 74 2.73 -3.05 -21.94
N GLU A 75 2.58 -2.70 -20.67
CA GLU A 75 1.40 -1.98 -20.14
C GLU A 75 1.75 -0.56 -19.64
N ALA A 76 2.14 0.32 -20.58
CA ALA A 76 2.38 1.75 -20.36
C ALA A 76 1.44 2.66 -21.19
#